data_AF-A0A372G1N5-F1
#
_entry.id   AF-A0A372G1N5-F1
#
_cell.length_a   1.000
_cell.length_b   1.000
_cell.length_c   1.000
_cell.angle_alpha   90.00
_cell.angle_beta   90.00
_cell.angle_gamma   90.00
#
_symmetry.space_group_name_H-M   'P 1'
#
loop_
_entity.id
_entity.type
_entity.pdbx_description
1 polymer ?
#
loop_
_entity_poly.entity_id
_entity_poly.type
_entity_poly.pdbx_seq_one_letter_code
_entity_poly.pdbx_strand_id
1 'polypeptide(L)'
;MLTTQLATPGRGPHADRPGGSGGNTPHTPARPTWFCRVDGQPWPCGEARLLLPVEFRGNVPGLTIYLAGLMYEAMRDLYQLNPHDGPEPEELFDRFVAWGATRRPVVEGAS
;
A
#
# COMPACT_ATOMS: atom_id res chain seq x y z
N MET A 1 47.70 -29.40 23.24
CA MET A 1 46.49 -28.88 22.58
C MET A 1 46.90 -27.61 21.83
N LEU A 2 47.02 -27.66 20.50
CA LEU A 2 47.36 -26.47 19.70
C LEU A 2 46.08 -25.95 19.03
N THR A 3 45.63 -24.77 19.43
CA THR A 3 44.46 -24.11 18.85
C THR A 3 44.94 -23.17 17.75
N THR A 4 44.81 -23.57 16.48
CA THR A 4 45.11 -22.69 15.36
C THR A 4 43.93 -21.77 15.14
N GLN A 5 44.03 -20.53 15.61
CA GLN A 5 43.03 -19.51 15.35
C GLN A 5 43.41 -18.77 14.05
N LEU A 6 42.61 -18.95 13.00
CA LEU A 6 42.74 -18.18 11.76
C LEU A 6 42.11 -16.81 11.94
N ALA A 7 42.81 -15.76 11.50
CA ALA A 7 42.29 -14.40 11.52
C ALA A 7 41.13 -14.24 10.54
N THR A 8 40.04 -13.61 10.99
CA THR A 8 38.89 -13.28 10.13
C THR A 8 39.28 -12.19 9.14
N PRO A 9 39.04 -12.34 7.83
CA PRO A 9 39.23 -11.26 6.88
C PRO A 9 38.32 -10.09 7.25
N GLY A 10 38.85 -8.87 7.20
CA GLY A 10 38.08 -7.65 7.44
C GLY A 10 36.88 -7.56 6.49
N ARG A 11 35.79 -6.98 6.98
CA ARG A 11 34.58 -6.74 6.18
C ARG A 11 34.96 -5.89 4.96
N GLY A 12 34.77 -6.45 3.77
CA GLY A 12 35.00 -5.75 2.51
C GLY A 12 34.15 -4.48 2.39
N PRO A 13 34.53 -3.55 1.51
CA PRO A 13 33.78 -2.32 1.32
C PRO A 13 32.32 -2.63 0.96
N HIS A 14 31.40 -1.85 1.53
CA HIS A 14 30.00 -1.92 1.15
C HIS A 14 29.90 -1.63 -0.35
N ALA A 15 29.23 -2.52 -1.09
CA ALA A 15 28.94 -2.28 -2.49
C ALA A 15 28.12 -0.99 -2.56
N ASP A 16 28.72 0.06 -3.11
CA ASP A 16 28.03 1.28 -3.52
C ASP A 16 27.13 0.92 -4.69
N ARG A 17 25.95 0.39 -4.38
CA ARG A 17 24.88 0.32 -5.37
C ARG A 17 24.42 1.76 -5.53
N PRO A 18 24.53 2.37 -6.73
CA PRO A 18 23.75 3.57 -7.00
C PRO A 18 22.30 3.17 -6.74
N GLY A 19 21.71 3.75 -5.69
CA GLY A 19 20.31 3.56 -5.36
C GLY A 19 19.54 3.89 -6.62
N GLY A 20 18.96 2.85 -7.24
CA GLY A 20 18.23 3.04 -8.47
C GLY A 20 17.19 4.11 -8.19
N SER A 21 17.22 5.19 -8.98
CA SER A 21 16.05 6.03 -9.20
C SER A 21 14.96 5.07 -9.71
N GLY A 22 14.20 4.51 -8.78
CA GLY A 22 13.38 3.32 -9.00
C GLY A 22 12.35 3.61 -10.08
N GLY A 23 12.48 2.93 -11.22
CA GLY A 23 11.47 2.98 -12.26
C GLY A 23 10.13 2.49 -11.70
N ASN A 24 9.14 3.38 -11.70
CA ASN A 24 7.70 3.17 -11.93
C ASN A 24 7.14 1.77 -11.59
N THR A 25 7.45 1.20 -10.42
CA THR A 25 6.84 -0.06 -10.00
C THR A 25 5.46 0.28 -9.43
N PRO A 26 4.37 -0.26 -9.99
CA PRO A 26 3.03 0.09 -9.50
C PRO A 26 2.88 -0.27 -8.02
N HIS A 27 2.43 0.70 -7.21
CA HIS A 27 2.13 0.52 -5.79
C HIS A 27 0.86 -0.33 -5.64
N THR A 28 1.02 -1.64 -5.81
CA THR A 28 -0.06 -2.65 -5.79
C THR A 28 -0.14 -3.35 -4.44
N PRO A 29 -1.33 -3.87 -4.05
CA PRO A 29 -1.49 -4.59 -2.79
C PRO A 29 -0.81 -5.97 -2.84
N ALA A 30 -0.14 -6.34 -1.76
CA ALA A 30 0.35 -7.68 -1.49
C ALA A 30 -0.70 -8.44 -0.67
N ARG A 31 -1.21 -9.55 -1.19
CA ARG A 31 -2.17 -10.42 -0.49
C ARG A 31 -1.41 -11.52 0.27
N PRO A 32 -1.88 -11.97 1.46
CA PRO A 32 -3.12 -11.58 2.15
C PRO A 32 -2.94 -10.46 3.19
N THR A 33 -1.75 -9.88 3.32
CA THR A 33 -1.45 -8.89 4.38
C THR A 33 -1.89 -7.47 4.05
N TRP A 34 -2.18 -7.19 2.78
CA TRP A 34 -2.60 -5.89 2.25
C TRP A 34 -1.61 -4.75 2.53
N PHE A 35 -0.31 -5.05 2.52
CA PHE A 35 0.75 -4.05 2.45
C PHE A 35 1.10 -3.74 0.99
N CYS A 36 1.64 -2.56 0.72
CA CYS A 36 2.15 -2.21 -0.59
C CYS A 36 3.42 -2.99 -0.90
N ARG A 37 3.55 -3.47 -2.13
CA ARG A 37 4.75 -4.20 -2.60
C ARG A 37 6.01 -3.33 -2.69
N VAL A 38 5.86 -2.01 -2.78
CA VAL A 38 6.99 -1.09 -3.02
C VAL A 38 7.51 -0.51 -1.72
N ASP A 39 6.63 0.05 -0.90
CA ASP A 39 7.00 0.79 0.32
C ASP A 39 6.69 0.03 1.63
N GLY A 40 6.00 -1.12 1.55
CA GLY A 40 5.62 -1.92 2.71
C GLY A 40 4.55 -1.29 3.62
N GLN A 41 3.99 -0.13 3.25
CA GLN A 41 2.95 0.56 4.03
C GLN A 41 1.58 -0.11 3.84
N PRO A 42 0.63 0.06 4.77
CA PRO A 42 -0.74 -0.41 4.58
C PRO A 42 -1.32 0.11 3.26
N TRP A 43 -1.71 -0.80 2.37
CA TRP A 43 -2.28 -0.44 1.08
C TRP A 43 -3.76 -0.02 1.27
N PRO A 44 -4.26 1.09 0.70
CA PRO A 44 -3.59 2.01 -0.21
C PRO A 44 -2.57 2.90 0.51
N CYS A 45 -1.30 2.81 0.08
CA CYS A 45 -0.23 3.66 0.58
C CYS A 45 -0.27 5.06 -0.06
N GLY A 46 0.54 5.99 0.43
CA GLY A 46 0.51 7.40 -0.01
C GLY A 46 0.61 7.55 -1.53
N GLU A 47 1.56 6.86 -2.17
CA GLU A 47 1.73 6.92 -3.62
C GLU A 47 0.55 6.31 -4.37
N ALA A 48 0.01 5.17 -3.91
CA ALA A 48 -1.20 4.57 -4.50
C ALA A 48 -2.40 5.52 -4.41
N ARG A 49 -2.56 6.24 -3.30
CA ARG A 49 -3.63 7.23 -3.13
C ARG A 49 -3.50 8.42 -4.09
N LEU A 50 -2.27 8.76 -4.49
CA LEU A 50 -2.00 9.81 -5.47
C LEU A 50 -2.19 9.33 -6.91
N LEU A 51 -1.73 8.12 -7.23
CA LEU A 51 -1.74 7.58 -8.60
C LEU A 51 -3.13 7.07 -9.04
N LEU A 52 -3.88 6.39 -8.16
CA LEU A 52 -5.17 5.80 -8.52
C LEU A 52 -6.19 6.82 -9.06
N PRO A 53 -6.36 8.03 -8.47
CA PRO A 53 -7.22 9.06 -9.06
C PRO A 53 -6.76 9.54 -10.44
N VAL A 54 -5.46 9.52 -10.72
CA VAL A 54 -4.90 9.88 -12.02
C VAL A 54 -5.22 8.81 -13.06
N GLU A 55 -5.07 7.53 -12.70
CA GLU A 55 -5.40 6.39 -13.55
C GLU A 55 -6.89 6.32 -13.89
N PHE A 56 -7.76 6.62 -12.92
CA PHE A 56 -9.22 6.63 -13.07
C PHE A 56 -9.77 8.02 -13.45
N ARG A 57 -8.94 8.91 -14.00
CA ARG A 57 -9.38 10.26 -14.39
C ARG A 57 -10.59 10.18 -15.32
N GLY A 58 -11.68 10.84 -14.94
CA GLY A 58 -12.94 10.82 -15.69
C GLY A 58 -13.87 9.64 -15.35
N ASN A 59 -13.45 8.72 -14.49
CA ASN A 59 -14.24 7.58 -14.02
C ASN A 59 -14.15 7.41 -12.49
N VAL A 60 -14.52 8.46 -11.75
CA VAL A 60 -14.57 8.43 -10.29
C VAL A 60 -15.49 7.33 -9.75
N PRO A 61 -16.70 7.06 -10.31
CA PRO A 61 -17.51 5.93 -9.87
C PRO A 61 -16.78 4.60 -10.03
N GLY A 62 -16.03 4.41 -11.11
CA GLY A 62 -15.19 3.24 -11.34
C GLY A 62 -14.10 3.07 -10.29
N LEU A 63 -13.43 4.16 -9.90
CA LEU A 63 -12.46 4.13 -8.80
C LEU A 63 -13.09 3.69 -7.49
N THR A 64 -14.24 4.26 -7.13
CA THR A 64 -14.96 3.91 -5.90
C THR A 64 -15.38 2.44 -5.89
N ILE A 65 -15.91 1.93 -7.00
CA ILE A 65 -16.31 0.51 -7.13
C ILE A 65 -15.09 -0.40 -7.01
N TYR A 66 -13.97 -0.04 -7.67
CA TYR A 66 -12.72 -0.77 -7.59
C TYR A 66 -12.18 -0.85 -6.15
N LEU A 67 -12.12 0.29 -5.46
CA LEU A 67 -11.67 0.37 -4.07
C LEU A 67 -12.59 -0.37 -3.09
N ALA A 68 -13.91 -0.30 -3.30
CA ALA A 68 -14.88 -1.05 -2.51
C ALA A 68 -14.72 -2.56 -2.69
N GLY A 69 -14.50 -3.04 -3.93
CA GLY A 69 -14.20 -4.45 -4.19
C GLY A 69 -12.95 -4.92 -3.44
N LEU A 70 -11.88 -4.13 -3.50
CA LEU A 70 -10.65 -4.42 -2.77
C LEU A 70 -10.84 -4.39 -1.25
N MET A 71 -11.64 -3.47 -0.72
CA MET A 71 -11.98 -3.42 0.71
C MET A 71 -12.64 -4.73 1.17
N TYR A 72 -13.59 -5.27 0.40
CA TYR A 72 -14.25 -6.54 0.72
C TYR A 72 -13.28 -7.73 0.69
N GLU A 73 -12.37 -7.75 -0.29
CA GLU A 73 -11.33 -8.77 -0.34
C GLU A 73 -10.34 -8.62 0.83
N ALA A 74 -10.05 -7.39 1.24
CA ALA A 74 -9.18 -7.11 2.38
C ALA A 74 -9.77 -7.56 3.70
N MET A 75 -11.06 -7.28 3.90
CA MET A 75 -11.80 -7.75 5.06
C MET A 75 -11.72 -9.28 5.19
N ARG A 76 -11.96 -10.01 4.09
CA ARG A 76 -11.90 -11.48 4.08
C ARG A 76 -10.52 -11.99 4.47
N ASP A 77 -9.47 -11.46 3.86
CA ASP A 77 -8.10 -11.92 4.09
C ASP A 77 -7.59 -11.56 5.49
N LEU A 78 -7.84 -10.32 5.94
CA LEU A 78 -7.35 -9.85 7.24
C LEU A 78 -8.05 -10.56 8.39
N TYR A 79 -9.35 -10.85 8.27
CA TYR A 79 -10.07 -11.64 9.26
C TYR A 79 -9.67 -13.11 9.24
N GLN A 80 -9.27 -13.67 8.10
CA GLN A 80 -8.69 -15.01 8.04
C GLN A 80 -7.30 -15.05 8.68
N LEU A 81 -6.48 -14.01 8.48
CA LEU A 81 -5.14 -13.92 9.04
C LEU A 81 -5.16 -13.66 10.56
N ASN A 82 -6.10 -12.84 11.03
CA ASN A 82 -6.26 -12.51 12.44
C ASN A 82 -7.75 -12.54 12.86
N PRO A 83 -8.30 -13.72 13.21
CA PRO A 83 -9.73 -13.87 13.53
C PRO A 83 -10.21 -13.14 14.78
N HIS A 84 -9.30 -12.76 15.69
CA HIS A 84 -9.65 -12.22 17.01
C HIS A 84 -9.26 -10.76 17.20
N ASP A 85 -8.50 -10.19 16.26
CA ASP A 85 -7.94 -8.84 16.36
C ASP A 85 -7.76 -8.24 14.95
N GLY A 86 -8.80 -8.41 14.13
CA GLY A 86 -8.90 -7.81 12.80
C GLY A 86 -9.34 -6.35 12.87
N PRO A 87 -9.02 -5.53 11.83
CA PRO A 87 -9.44 -4.12 11.79
C PRO A 87 -10.96 -4.00 11.70
N GLU A 88 -11.53 -2.97 12.33
CA GLU A 88 -12.97 -2.75 12.29
C GLU A 88 -13.44 -2.40 10.86
N PRO A 89 -14.69 -2.73 10.48
CA PRO A 89 -15.21 -2.41 9.15
C PRO A 89 -15.13 -0.93 8.77
N GLU A 90 -15.30 -0.03 9.75
CA GLU A 90 -15.17 1.42 9.58
C GLU A 90 -13.72 1.82 9.24
N GLU A 91 -12.73 1.22 9.91
CA GLU A 91 -11.31 1.47 9.64
C GLU A 91 -10.94 1.03 8.21
N LEU A 92 -11.50 -0.09 7.74
CA LEU A 92 -11.32 -0.55 6.37
C LEU A 92 -11.98 0.40 5.36
N PHE A 93 -13.17 0.93 5.66
CA PHE A 93 -13.82 1.94 4.83
C PHE A 93 -13.00 3.22 4.72
N ASP A 94 -12.52 3.74 5.85
CA ASP A 94 -11.69 4.96 5.89
C ASP A 94 -10.38 4.79 5.15
N ARG A 95 -9.77 3.60 5.27
CA ARG A 95 -8.53 3.25 4.60
C ARG A 95 -8.68 3.12 3.09
N PHE A 96 -9.74 2.45 2.60
CA PHE A 96 -9.88 2.13 1.18
C PHE A 96 -10.71 3.16 0.41
N VAL A 97 -11.84 3.61 0.93
CA VAL A 97 -12.90 4.27 0.14
C VAL A 97 -13.05 5.76 0.48
N ALA A 98 -12.96 6.14 1.75
CA ALA A 98 -13.36 7.48 2.22
C ALA A 98 -12.64 8.65 1.51
N TRP A 99 -11.42 8.43 1.02
CA TRP A 99 -10.62 9.43 0.32
C TRP A 99 -10.80 9.42 -1.21
N GLY A 100 -11.23 8.29 -1.80
CA GLY A 100 -11.38 8.14 -3.25
C GLY A 100 -12.55 8.93 -3.83
N ALA A 101 -13.59 9.13 -3.02
CA ALA A 101 -14.69 10.03 -3.30
C ALA A 101 -14.39 11.40 -2.70
N THR A 102 -13.40 12.13 -3.23
CA THR A 102 -13.31 13.56 -2.93
C THR A 102 -14.62 14.19 -3.40
N ARG A 103 -15.53 14.45 -2.46
CA ARG A 103 -16.80 15.11 -2.73
C ARG A 103 -16.45 16.40 -3.44
N ARG A 104 -16.75 16.52 -4.74
CA ARG A 104 -16.84 17.84 -5.35
C ARG A 104 -17.87 18.57 -4.49
N PRO A 105 -17.52 19.66 -3.79
CA PRO A 105 -18.56 20.43 -3.13
C PRO A 105 -19.59 20.73 -4.21
N VAL A 106 -20.84 20.39 -3.94
CA VAL A 106 -21.95 20.96 -4.70
C VAL A 106 -21.76 22.45 -4.49
N VAL A 107 -21.18 23.12 -5.49
CA VAL A 107 -21.31 24.55 -5.62
C VAL A 107 -22.78 24.75 -5.90
N GLU A 108 -23.54 24.88 -4.82
CA GLU A 108 -24.95 25.22 -4.84
C GLU A 108 -25.01 26.52 -5.63
N GLY A 109 -25.57 26.46 -6.83
CA GLY A 109 -25.64 27.58 -7.74
C GLY A 109 -26.39 28.70 -7.05
N ALA A 110 -25.65 29.70 -6.60
CA ALA A 110 -26.20 31.01 -6.31
C ALA A 110 -26.63 31.62 -7.64
N SER A 111 -27.94 31.62 -7.90
CA SER A 111 -28.63 32.57 -8.78
C SER A 111 -30.09 32.65 -8.35
#